data_AF-L0GXW9-F1
#
_entry.id   AF-L0GXW9-F1
#
_cell.length_a   1.000
_cell.length_b   1.000
_cell.length_c   1.000
_cell.angle_alpha   90.00
_cell.angle_beta   90.00
_cell.angle_gamma   90.00
#
_symmetry.space_group_name_H-M   'P 1'
#
loop_
_entity.id
_entity.type
_entity.pdbx_description
1 polymer ?
#
loop_
_entity_poly.entity_id
_entity_poly.type
_entity_poly.pdbx_seq_one_letter_code
_entity_poly.pdbx_strand_id
1 'polypeptide(L)'
;MLQYGDHIVTATLLTSGHYHSLLLLVGEGYKFAVKTGFTSGYSGEGPKALSRILQLLLEHGAEVEEVEVDEAVLERVDASALTERDLEIIFSSKAVRPYRISDYIYDAQPCSRSLGMHWGSFPSVVPFAIIDRRIADLALNFYLDPNGTLLQGFRRLEDIIRQRTASKEHGARLLSQAFRGEGARLTWEDVQPSELVGRVNLFTGAYMAHRNPRAHQELEDSAPGLLSESFYSIIYSSLSPRRCQKIFRTNDARVTPNQSMQPTKKCGAADRLRRDVE
;
A
#
# COMPACT_ATOMS: atom_id res chain seq x y z
N MET A 1 16.74 8.01 5.45
CA MET A 1 16.26 7.12 4.38
C MET A 1 15.39 6.07 5.05
N LEU A 2 14.05 6.25 5.03
CA LEU A 2 13.10 5.30 5.60
C LEU A 2 12.88 4.22 4.53
N GLN A 3 13.72 3.19 4.54
CA GLN A 3 13.58 2.08 3.60
C GLN A 3 12.53 1.09 4.12
N TYR A 4 11.38 1.11 3.46
CA TYR A 4 10.48 -0.03 3.39
C TYR A 4 11.11 -1.05 2.43
N GLY A 5 11.30 -2.30 2.88
CA GLY A 5 11.77 -3.39 2.01
C GLY A 5 12.69 -4.42 2.67
N ASP A 6 13.38 -4.05 3.75
CA ASP A 6 14.24 -4.99 4.46
C ASP A 6 13.39 -5.83 5.43
N HIS A 7 13.53 -7.15 5.32
CA HIS A 7 12.87 -8.11 6.21
C HIS A 7 13.92 -8.87 7.02
N ILE A 8 13.51 -9.34 8.19
CA ILE A 8 14.32 -10.23 9.00
C ILE A 8 14.34 -11.59 8.29
N VAL A 9 15.50 -12.01 7.81
CA VAL A 9 15.69 -13.28 7.10
C VAL A 9 15.85 -14.40 8.12
N THR A 10 16.74 -14.20 9.09
CA THR A 10 16.99 -15.16 10.16
C THR A 10 17.03 -14.47 11.52
N ALA A 11 16.66 -15.22 12.55
CA ALA A 11 16.76 -14.81 13.94
C ALA A 11 17.38 -15.94 14.77
N THR A 12 18.59 -15.73 15.25
CA THR A 12 19.28 -16.67 16.14
C THR A 12 19.06 -16.25 17.59
N LEU A 13 18.36 -17.10 18.34
CA LEU A 13 18.23 -17.00 19.79
C LEU A 13 19.52 -17.51 20.45
N LEU A 14 20.25 -16.62 21.09
CA LEU A 14 21.44 -16.96 21.88
C LEU A 14 21.01 -17.28 23.30
N THR A 15 21.28 -18.49 23.76
CA THR A 15 20.86 -18.97 25.08
C THR A 15 22.07 -19.27 25.95
N SER A 16 22.07 -18.74 27.18
CA SER A 16 22.95 -19.19 28.26
C SER A 16 22.11 -19.40 29.53
N GLY A 17 21.92 -20.68 29.90
CA GLY A 17 21.00 -21.05 30.98
C GLY A 17 19.55 -20.60 30.70
N HIS A 18 19.05 -19.67 31.51
CA HIS A 18 17.70 -19.10 31.39
C HIS A 18 17.66 -17.69 30.78
N TYR A 19 18.79 -17.19 30.30
CA TYR A 19 18.91 -15.86 29.71
C TYR A 19 19.05 -15.96 28.20
N HIS A 20 18.33 -15.10 27.50
CA HIS A 20 18.30 -15.09 26.05
C HIS A 20 18.53 -13.70 25.45
N SER A 21 19.18 -13.72 24.30
CA SER A 21 19.48 -12.57 23.43
C SER A 21 19.11 -12.96 21.99
N LEU A 22 18.91 -11.98 21.10
CA LEU A 22 18.63 -12.25 19.68
C LEU A 22 19.73 -11.68 18.79
N LEU A 23 20.13 -12.44 17.80
CA LEU A 23 20.93 -11.97 16.66
C LEU A 23 20.06 -12.06 15.41
N LEU A 24 19.76 -10.91 14.81
CA LEU A 24 18.89 -10.78 13.64
C LEU A 24 19.72 -10.53 12.40
N LEU A 25 19.44 -11.28 11.33
CA LEU A 25 19.94 -10.99 10.00
C LEU A 25 18.83 -10.32 9.19
N VAL A 26 19.11 -9.14 8.67
CA VAL A 26 18.16 -8.30 7.94
C VAL A 26 18.67 -8.07 6.51
N GLY A 27 17.82 -8.35 5.53
CA GLY A 27 18.15 -8.21 4.11
C GLY A 27 19.41 -9.00 3.70
N GLU A 28 20.27 -8.37 2.91
CA GLU A 28 21.44 -9.03 2.29
C GLU A 28 22.71 -9.06 3.18
N GLY A 29 22.62 -8.71 4.47
CA GLY A 29 23.79 -8.86 5.36
C GLY A 29 23.84 -8.00 6.62
N TYR A 30 22.82 -7.20 6.91
CA TYR A 30 22.82 -6.40 8.14
C TYR A 30 22.57 -7.29 9.35
N LYS A 31 23.46 -7.21 10.34
CA LYS A 31 23.37 -7.99 11.57
C LYS A 31 23.05 -7.08 12.74
N PHE A 32 22.00 -7.39 13.48
CA PHE A 32 21.58 -6.65 14.66
C PHE A 32 21.58 -7.58 15.87
N ALA A 33 22.25 -7.18 16.94
CA ALA A 33 22.16 -7.87 18.22
C ALA A 33 21.19 -7.12 19.15
N VAL A 34 20.19 -7.83 19.65
CA VAL A 34 19.29 -7.37 20.71
C VAL A 34 19.87 -7.88 22.02
N LYS A 35 20.12 -6.96 22.95
CA LYS A 35 20.64 -7.24 24.29
C LYS A 35 19.81 -8.27 25.04
N THR A 36 20.44 -8.88 26.04
CA THR A 36 19.74 -9.76 26.96
C THR A 36 18.62 -9.01 27.67
N GLY A 37 17.57 -9.76 28.00
CA GLY A 37 16.34 -9.20 28.55
C GLY A 37 15.16 -10.14 28.41
N PHE A 38 15.30 -11.14 27.55
CA PHE A 38 14.42 -12.29 27.48
C PHE A 38 14.89 -13.37 28.44
N THR A 39 13.96 -14.01 29.14
CA THR A 39 14.25 -15.11 30.06
C THR A 39 13.30 -16.30 29.85
N SER A 40 13.63 -17.47 30.38
CA SER A 40 12.78 -18.67 30.37
C SER A 40 12.79 -19.40 31.72
N GLY A 41 11.96 -20.43 31.88
CA GLY A 41 11.99 -21.34 33.04
C GLY A 41 11.20 -20.89 34.28
N TYR A 42 10.49 -19.76 34.23
CA TYR A 42 9.59 -19.31 35.30
C TYR A 42 8.40 -18.53 34.75
N SER A 43 7.42 -18.20 35.58
CA SER A 43 6.32 -17.32 35.18
C SER A 43 6.69 -15.85 35.39
N GLY A 44 6.72 -15.06 34.32
CA GLY A 44 7.11 -13.65 34.41
C GLY A 44 6.98 -12.89 33.09
N GLU A 45 7.38 -11.62 33.08
CA GLU A 45 7.35 -10.80 31.86
C GLU A 45 8.44 -11.19 30.85
N GLY A 46 9.61 -11.64 31.30
CA GLY A 46 10.68 -12.09 30.41
C GLY A 46 10.27 -13.26 29.50
N PRO A 47 9.70 -14.35 30.03
CA PRO A 47 9.21 -15.48 29.22
C PRO A 47 8.01 -15.11 28.33
N LYS A 48 7.12 -14.22 28.78
CA LYS A 48 6.03 -13.68 27.94
C LYS A 48 6.58 -12.87 26.76
N ALA A 49 7.56 -12.01 27.02
CA ALA A 49 8.21 -11.22 25.99
C ALA A 49 8.95 -12.11 24.99
N LEU A 50 9.63 -13.15 25.48
CA LEU A 50 10.30 -14.16 24.64
C LEU A 50 9.30 -14.88 23.73
N SER A 51 8.21 -15.42 24.30
CA SER A 51 7.16 -16.07 23.51
C SER A 51 6.55 -15.14 22.47
N ARG A 52 6.29 -13.88 22.83
CA ARG A 52 5.74 -12.88 21.91
C ARG A 52 6.68 -12.54 20.76
N ILE A 53 7.98 -12.34 21.02
CA ILE A 53 8.93 -12.01 19.96
C ILE A 53 9.15 -13.20 19.03
N LEU A 54 9.21 -14.42 19.56
CA LEU A 54 9.33 -15.64 18.75
C LEU A 54 8.10 -15.81 17.83
N GLN A 55 6.89 -15.63 18.35
CA GLN A 55 5.67 -15.65 17.54
C GLN A 55 5.70 -14.57 16.45
N LEU A 56 6.11 -13.34 16.78
CA LEU A 56 6.20 -12.25 15.81
C LEU A 56 7.19 -12.57 14.68
N LEU A 57 8.37 -13.11 15.02
CA LEU A 57 9.39 -13.49 14.04
C LEU A 57 8.88 -14.60 13.10
N LEU A 58 8.22 -15.62 13.66
CA LEU A 58 7.60 -16.69 12.88
C LEU A 58 6.46 -16.19 11.97
N GLU A 59 5.60 -15.29 12.47
CA GLU A 59 4.53 -14.66 11.68
C GLU A 59 5.07 -13.83 10.50
N HIS A 60 6.26 -13.23 10.67
CA HIS A 60 6.94 -12.46 9.60
C HIS A 60 7.82 -13.35 8.70
N GLY A 61 7.79 -14.67 8.89
CA GLY A 61 8.49 -15.64 8.03
C GLY A 61 10.00 -15.70 8.26
N ALA A 62 10.52 -15.19 9.39
CA ALA A 62 11.93 -15.32 9.73
C ALA A 62 12.27 -16.77 10.11
N GLU A 63 13.41 -17.26 9.65
CA GLU A 63 13.95 -18.54 10.10
C GLU A 63 14.51 -18.37 11.51
N VAL A 64 13.88 -19.00 12.49
CA VAL A 64 14.32 -18.92 13.89
C VAL A 64 15.15 -20.15 14.24
N GLU A 65 16.30 -19.94 14.85
CA GLU A 65 17.12 -21.01 15.41
C GLU A 65 17.62 -20.65 16.81
N GLU A 66 17.94 -21.64 17.63
CA GLU A 66 18.54 -21.44 18.94
C GLU A 66 19.97 -21.97 18.95
N VAL A 67 20.89 -21.22 19.54
CA VAL A 67 22.29 -21.61 19.76
C VAL A 67 22.65 -21.39 21.23
N GLU A 68 23.23 -22.41 21.84
CA GLU A 68 23.77 -22.31 23.20
C GLU A 68 25.14 -21.63 23.16
N VAL A 69 25.33 -20.63 24.01
CA VAL A 69 26.55 -19.82 24.08
C VAL A 69 27.02 -19.67 25.52
N ASP A 70 28.32 -19.44 25.69
CA ASP A 70 28.88 -19.11 26.99
C ASP A 70 28.33 -17.77 27.50
N GLU A 71 28.18 -17.62 28.82
CA GLU A 71 27.73 -16.38 29.46
C GLU A 71 28.56 -15.16 29.04
N ALA A 72 29.88 -15.34 28.83
CA ALA A 72 30.77 -14.29 28.36
C ALA A 72 30.37 -13.72 26.98
N VAL A 73 29.72 -14.51 26.12
CA VAL A 73 29.19 -14.03 24.83
C VAL A 73 28.01 -13.09 25.08
N LEU A 74 27.10 -13.44 25.99
CA LEU A 74 25.97 -12.59 26.36
C LEU A 74 26.43 -11.27 27.00
N GLU A 75 27.42 -11.32 27.89
CA GLU A 75 28.02 -10.10 28.47
C GLU A 75 28.58 -9.17 27.38
N ARG A 76 29.21 -9.74 26.33
CA ARG A 76 29.68 -8.96 25.18
C ARG A 76 28.53 -8.38 24.35
N VAL A 77 27.42 -9.09 24.18
CA VAL A 77 26.21 -8.52 23.54
C VAL A 77 25.74 -7.29 24.32
N ASP A 78 25.63 -7.42 25.64
CA ASP A 78 25.10 -6.36 26.50
C ASP A 78 26.02 -5.14 26.58
N ALA A 79 27.33 -5.39 26.55
CA ALA A 79 28.35 -4.36 26.41
C ALA A 79 28.47 -3.79 24.98
N SER A 80 27.71 -4.33 24.01
CA SER A 80 27.79 -3.96 22.59
C SER A 80 29.20 -4.13 22.01
N ALA A 81 29.87 -5.21 22.40
CA ALA A 81 31.27 -5.52 22.14
C ALA A 81 31.47 -6.87 21.42
N LEU A 82 30.46 -7.36 20.69
CA LEU A 82 30.60 -8.55 19.85
C LEU A 82 31.62 -8.33 18.72
N THR A 83 32.52 -9.29 18.55
CA THR A 83 33.53 -9.28 17.49
C THR A 83 33.08 -10.09 16.27
N GLU A 84 33.71 -9.87 15.11
CA GLU A 84 33.46 -10.71 13.92
C GLU A 84 33.74 -12.19 14.19
N ARG A 85 34.78 -12.48 15.00
CA ARG A 85 35.11 -13.84 15.42
C ARG A 85 34.00 -14.46 16.27
N ASP A 86 33.38 -13.69 17.17
CA ASP A 86 32.22 -14.18 17.94
C ASP A 86 31.07 -14.54 17.00
N LEU A 87 30.80 -13.71 15.99
CA LEU A 87 29.75 -13.97 15.01
C LEU A 87 30.04 -15.23 14.19
N GLU A 88 31.27 -15.43 13.72
CA GLU A 88 31.68 -16.64 13.01
C GLU A 88 31.47 -17.90 13.85
N ILE A 89 31.81 -17.83 15.15
CA ILE A 89 31.59 -18.93 16.09
C ILE A 89 30.09 -19.20 16.24
N ILE A 90 29.28 -18.17 16.49
CA ILE A 90 27.82 -18.31 16.66
C ILE A 90 27.18 -18.93 15.41
N PHE A 91 27.51 -18.45 14.21
CA PHE A 91 26.90 -18.93 12.96
C PHE A 91 27.41 -20.32 12.54
N SER A 92 28.58 -20.74 13.01
CA SER A 92 29.11 -22.10 12.77
C SER A 92 28.73 -23.11 13.85
N SER A 93 28.22 -22.63 15.00
CA SER A 93 27.73 -23.48 16.07
C SER A 93 26.52 -24.30 15.65
N LYS A 94 26.39 -25.49 16.24
CA LYS A 94 25.24 -26.36 16.00
C LYS A 94 24.01 -25.78 16.69
N ALA A 95 22.92 -25.66 15.93
CA ALA A 95 21.63 -25.31 16.50
C ALA A 95 21.21 -26.32 17.59
N VAL A 96 20.57 -25.83 18.65
CA VAL A 96 20.02 -26.65 19.73
C VAL A 96 18.94 -27.57 19.17
N ARG A 97 19.07 -28.86 19.49
CA ARG A 97 18.12 -29.93 19.13
C ARG A 97 17.88 -30.83 20.35
N PRO A 98 16.62 -31.27 20.63
CA PRO A 98 15.39 -30.95 19.90
C PRO A 98 15.04 -29.46 20.00
N TYR A 99 14.24 -28.98 19.05
CA TYR A 99 13.91 -27.56 18.90
C TYR A 99 13.04 -27.10 20.07
N ARG A 100 13.58 -26.26 20.97
CA ARG A 100 12.90 -25.80 22.20
C ARG A 100 12.04 -24.55 22.00
N ILE A 101 12.08 -23.94 20.81
CA ILE A 101 11.30 -22.73 20.50
C ILE A 101 9.81 -22.96 20.70
N SER A 102 9.29 -24.15 20.35
CA SER A 102 7.90 -24.51 20.63
C SER A 102 7.59 -24.44 22.12
N ASP A 103 8.50 -24.96 22.95
CA ASP A 103 8.33 -25.04 24.39
C ASP A 103 8.28 -23.62 24.98
N TYR A 104 9.16 -22.71 24.54
CA TYR A 104 9.09 -21.30 24.93
C TYR A 104 7.77 -20.62 24.55
N ILE A 105 7.21 -20.96 23.40
CA ILE A 105 5.93 -20.40 22.95
C ILE A 105 4.77 -20.94 23.80
N TYR A 106 4.74 -22.26 24.06
CA TYR A 106 3.64 -22.92 24.78
C TYR A 106 3.68 -22.73 26.30
N ASP A 107 4.88 -22.71 26.90
CA ASP A 107 5.06 -22.58 28.36
C ASP A 107 4.71 -21.18 28.87
N ALA A 108 4.83 -20.15 28.02
CA ALA A 108 4.58 -18.77 28.42
C ALA A 108 3.09 -18.43 28.60
N GLN A 109 2.14 -19.17 27.99
CA GLN A 109 0.68 -19.08 28.25
C GLN A 109 -0.20 -20.00 27.35
N PRO A 110 -1.28 -20.60 27.89
CA PRO A 110 -2.36 -21.18 27.08
C PRO A 110 -3.27 -20.17 26.34
N CYS A 111 -3.19 -18.88 26.72
CA CYS A 111 -4.19 -17.85 26.37
C CYS A 111 -3.80 -16.93 25.20
N SER A 112 -2.59 -17.02 24.64
CA SER A 112 -2.12 -16.21 23.51
C SER A 112 -2.42 -16.84 22.15
N ARG A 113 -3.41 -17.75 22.07
CA ARG A 113 -3.84 -18.48 20.86
C ARG A 113 -4.35 -17.61 19.70
N SER A 114 -4.18 -16.30 19.72
CA SER A 114 -4.53 -15.44 18.60
C SER A 114 -3.29 -15.14 17.75
N LEU A 115 -2.82 -16.15 17.01
CA LEU A 115 -2.18 -15.90 15.72
C LEU A 115 -3.08 -14.90 14.98
N GLY A 116 -2.63 -13.66 14.81
CA GLY A 116 -3.47 -12.58 14.27
C GLY A 116 -3.64 -11.33 15.15
N MET A 117 -3.49 -11.40 16.48
CA MET A 117 -3.69 -10.21 17.34
C MET A 117 -2.57 -9.16 17.18
N HIS A 118 -1.40 -9.56 16.67
CA HIS A 118 -0.27 -8.65 16.51
C HIS A 118 -0.44 -7.69 15.33
N TRP A 119 -1.16 -8.08 14.27
CA TRP A 119 -1.37 -7.22 13.10
C TRP A 119 -2.13 -5.93 13.43
N GLY A 120 -3.10 -6.00 14.35
CA GLY A 120 -3.84 -4.82 14.82
C GLY A 120 -3.04 -3.86 15.69
N SER A 121 -1.83 -4.25 16.13
CA SER A 121 -0.96 -3.41 16.97
C SER A 121 0.00 -2.53 16.16
N PHE A 122 0.14 -2.78 14.86
CA PHE A 122 0.98 -1.94 14.01
C PHE A 122 0.29 -0.60 13.76
N PRO A 123 1.03 0.52 13.86
CA PRO A 123 0.46 1.82 13.55
C PRO A 123 0.04 1.86 12.08
N SER A 124 -1.15 2.38 11.81
CA SER A 124 -1.58 2.71 10.45
C SER A 124 -0.73 3.88 9.93
N VAL A 125 0.08 3.62 8.91
CA VAL A 125 0.97 4.62 8.28
C VAL A 125 0.46 4.96 6.89
N VAL A 126 0.63 6.21 6.43
CA VAL A 126 0.32 6.62 5.04
C VAL A 126 1.35 6.05 4.06
N PRO A 127 0.97 5.46 2.91
CA PRO A 127 1.90 4.78 2.01
C PRO A 127 2.39 5.77 0.96
N PHE A 128 3.21 6.75 1.36
CA PHE A 128 3.53 7.91 0.49
C PHE A 128 4.03 7.54 -0.92
N ALA A 129 4.67 6.37 -1.08
CA ALA A 129 5.20 5.89 -2.37
C ALA A 129 4.14 5.64 -3.45
N ILE A 130 2.89 5.32 -3.08
CA ILE A 130 1.81 5.02 -4.04
C ILE A 130 0.79 6.15 -4.17
N ILE A 131 1.01 7.27 -3.47
CA ILE A 131 0.18 8.45 -3.54
C ILE A 131 0.55 9.28 -4.77
N ASP A 132 -0.47 9.72 -5.51
CA ASP A 132 -0.27 10.61 -6.65
C ASP A 132 0.23 11.99 -6.18
N ARG A 133 1.28 12.51 -6.85
CA ARG A 133 1.89 13.82 -6.54
C ARG A 133 0.90 14.97 -6.38
N ARG A 134 -0.26 14.92 -7.05
CA ARG A 134 -1.29 15.98 -7.04
C ARG A 134 -2.06 16.08 -5.72
N ILE A 135 -1.94 15.07 -4.86
CA ILE A 135 -2.52 15.03 -3.52
C ILE A 135 -1.46 14.79 -2.44
N ALA A 136 -0.17 14.91 -2.78
CA ALA A 136 0.93 14.68 -1.84
C ALA A 136 0.91 15.69 -0.68
N ASP A 137 0.56 16.95 -0.96
CA ASP A 137 0.34 17.98 0.06
C ASP A 137 -0.76 17.60 1.05
N LEU A 138 -1.83 16.97 0.57
CA LEU A 138 -2.91 16.47 1.43
C LEU A 138 -2.39 15.30 2.28
N ALA A 139 -1.69 14.35 1.67
CA ALA A 139 -1.13 13.21 2.39
C ALA A 139 -0.17 13.61 3.51
N LEU A 140 0.67 14.63 3.30
CA LEU A 140 1.61 15.13 4.31
C LEU A 140 0.89 15.78 5.50
N ASN A 141 -0.26 16.43 5.26
CA ASN A 141 -1.06 17.09 6.30
C ASN A 141 -2.11 16.18 6.95
N PHE A 142 -2.20 14.92 6.52
CA PHE A 142 -3.27 14.02 6.95
C PHE A 142 -3.38 13.89 8.47
N TYR A 143 -2.26 13.73 9.18
CA TYR A 143 -2.29 13.55 10.64
C TYR A 143 -2.65 14.83 11.42
N LEU A 144 -2.62 16.01 10.79
CA LEU A 144 -2.99 17.28 11.42
C LEU A 144 -4.50 17.50 11.39
N ASP A 145 -5.12 17.23 10.24
CA ASP A 145 -6.56 17.32 10.03
C ASP A 145 -7.03 16.22 9.06
N PRO A 146 -7.23 14.99 9.56
CA PRO A 146 -7.59 13.85 8.71
C PRO A 146 -8.88 14.08 7.91
N ASN A 147 -9.91 14.59 8.59
CA ASN A 147 -11.23 14.79 8.01
C ASN A 147 -11.22 15.89 6.94
N GLY A 148 -10.65 17.06 7.24
CA GLY A 148 -10.55 18.15 6.28
C GLY A 148 -9.68 17.78 5.07
N THR A 149 -8.58 17.06 5.32
CA THR A 149 -7.69 16.56 4.26
C THR A 149 -8.42 15.63 3.28
N LEU A 150 -9.21 14.68 3.79
CA LEU A 150 -9.97 13.76 2.94
C LEU A 150 -11.05 14.47 2.12
N LEU A 151 -11.79 15.39 2.73
CA LEU A 151 -12.81 16.17 2.03
C LEU A 151 -12.20 17.05 0.95
N GLN A 152 -11.06 17.68 1.22
CA GLN A 152 -10.30 18.43 0.24
C GLN A 152 -9.80 17.53 -0.90
N GLY A 153 -9.39 16.29 -0.60
CA GLY A 153 -9.03 15.27 -1.58
C GLY A 153 -10.17 14.96 -2.55
N PHE A 154 -11.38 14.70 -2.04
CA PHE A 154 -12.56 14.46 -2.87
C PHE A 154 -12.91 15.66 -3.74
N ARG A 155 -12.89 16.88 -3.19
CA ARG A 155 -13.15 18.12 -3.96
C ARG A 155 -12.13 18.29 -5.08
N ARG A 156 -10.84 18.11 -4.78
CA ARG A 156 -9.76 18.21 -5.77
C ARG A 156 -9.92 17.17 -6.88
N LEU A 157 -10.32 15.94 -6.55
CA LEU A 157 -10.63 14.92 -7.53
C LEU A 157 -11.80 15.33 -8.44
N GLU A 158 -12.91 15.81 -7.87
CA GLU A 158 -14.06 16.31 -8.66
C GLU A 158 -13.64 17.47 -9.58
N ASP A 159 -12.85 18.43 -9.08
CA ASP A 159 -12.37 19.58 -9.86
C ASP A 159 -11.54 19.15 -11.07
N ILE A 160 -10.63 18.20 -10.87
CA ILE A 160 -9.79 17.66 -11.95
C ILE A 160 -10.67 16.96 -13.00
N ILE A 161 -11.67 16.19 -12.58
CA ILE A 161 -12.59 15.51 -13.51
C ILE A 161 -13.45 16.53 -14.27
N ARG A 162 -13.98 17.55 -13.59
CA ARG A 162 -14.76 18.63 -14.23
C ARG A 162 -13.96 19.38 -15.27
N GLN A 163 -12.73 19.77 -14.94
CA GLN A 163 -11.85 20.50 -15.85
C GLN A 163 -11.59 19.71 -17.15
N ARG A 164 -11.46 18.37 -17.07
CA ARG A 164 -11.20 17.53 -18.24
C ARG A 164 -12.42 17.14 -19.04
N THR A 165 -13.53 16.98 -18.36
CA THR A 165 -14.78 16.59 -19.00
C THR A 165 -15.59 17.80 -19.47
N ALA A 166 -15.18 19.02 -19.11
CA ALA A 166 -15.97 20.24 -19.24
C ALA A 166 -17.38 20.08 -18.65
N SER A 167 -17.51 19.24 -17.61
CA SER A 167 -18.78 18.96 -16.93
C SER A 167 -19.02 19.94 -15.79
N LYS A 168 -20.30 20.23 -15.53
CA LYS A 168 -20.78 20.99 -14.37
C LYS A 168 -21.41 20.08 -13.31
N GLU A 169 -21.39 18.77 -13.52
CA GLU A 169 -21.95 17.79 -12.58
C GLU A 169 -21.05 17.60 -11.34
N HIS A 170 -21.62 16.98 -10.31
CA HIS A 170 -20.94 16.67 -9.05
C HIS A 170 -21.20 15.22 -8.59
N GLY A 171 -20.35 14.73 -7.69
CA GLY A 171 -20.51 13.41 -7.08
C GLY A 171 -20.63 12.25 -8.08
N ALA A 172 -21.54 11.33 -7.83
CA ALA A 172 -21.74 10.13 -8.65
C ALA A 172 -22.15 10.41 -10.10
N ARG A 173 -22.84 11.53 -10.36
CA ARG A 173 -23.24 11.94 -11.72
C ARG A 173 -22.03 12.36 -12.54
N LEU A 174 -21.13 13.13 -11.95
CA LEU A 174 -19.86 13.51 -12.57
C LEU A 174 -19.04 12.28 -12.96
N LEU A 175 -18.91 11.31 -12.06
CA LEU A 175 -18.17 10.08 -12.33
C LEU A 175 -18.81 9.24 -13.43
N SER A 176 -20.14 9.11 -13.41
CA SER A 176 -20.87 8.37 -14.43
C SER A 176 -20.70 9.01 -15.80
N GLN A 177 -20.81 10.33 -15.92
CA GLN A 177 -20.60 11.03 -17.20
C GLN A 177 -19.14 10.95 -17.68
N ALA A 178 -18.19 11.01 -16.75
CA ALA A 178 -16.77 11.00 -17.09
C ALA A 178 -16.30 9.65 -17.63
N PHE A 179 -16.80 8.55 -17.05
CA PHE A 179 -16.27 7.19 -17.25
C PHE A 179 -17.26 6.18 -17.86
N ARG A 180 -18.57 6.47 -17.95
CA ARG A 180 -19.59 5.56 -18.51
C ARG A 180 -20.27 6.14 -19.75
N GLY A 181 -20.60 5.26 -20.70
CA GLY A 181 -21.42 5.54 -21.88
C GLY A 181 -20.63 5.94 -23.12
N GLU A 182 -21.34 6.09 -24.25
CA GLU A 182 -20.76 6.42 -25.57
C GLU A 182 -20.08 7.80 -25.63
N GLY A 183 -20.33 8.66 -24.62
CA GLY A 183 -19.71 9.98 -24.48
C GLY A 183 -18.63 10.10 -23.40
N ALA A 184 -18.17 8.98 -22.82
CA ALA A 184 -17.15 8.98 -21.78
C ALA A 184 -15.84 9.58 -22.31
N ARG A 185 -15.34 10.62 -21.63
CA ARG A 185 -14.11 11.32 -22.03
C ARG A 185 -12.86 10.78 -21.33
N LEU A 186 -13.03 10.01 -20.26
CA LEU A 186 -11.95 9.43 -19.48
C LEU A 186 -12.02 7.89 -19.55
N THR A 187 -10.89 7.27 -19.88
CA THR A 187 -10.75 5.81 -19.95
C THR A 187 -9.32 5.41 -19.57
N TRP A 188 -9.13 4.15 -19.18
CA TRP A 188 -7.81 3.56 -18.95
C TRP A 188 -7.27 2.98 -20.25
N GLU A 189 -5.99 3.25 -20.55
CA GLU A 189 -5.30 2.67 -21.71
C GLU A 189 -5.08 1.16 -21.51
N ASP A 190 -5.16 0.40 -22.61
CA ASP A 190 -4.87 -1.04 -22.65
C ASP A 190 -5.77 -1.93 -21.76
N VAL A 191 -7.03 -1.55 -21.59
CA VAL A 191 -8.01 -2.30 -20.78
C VAL A 191 -9.14 -2.82 -21.67
N GLN A 192 -9.50 -4.11 -21.50
CA GLN A 192 -10.61 -4.71 -22.21
C GLN A 192 -11.96 -4.09 -21.77
N PRO A 193 -12.98 -4.02 -22.64
CA PRO A 193 -14.25 -3.37 -22.30
C PRO A 193 -14.93 -3.90 -21.01
N SER A 194 -14.87 -5.21 -20.76
CA SER A 194 -15.44 -5.82 -19.55
C SER A 194 -14.68 -5.42 -18.28
N GLU A 195 -13.35 -5.36 -18.34
CA GLU A 195 -12.50 -4.91 -17.25
C GLU A 195 -12.68 -3.41 -16.99
N LEU A 196 -12.85 -2.61 -18.04
CA LEU A 196 -13.15 -1.18 -17.93
C LEU A 196 -14.44 -0.96 -17.12
N VAL A 197 -15.51 -1.69 -17.44
CA VAL A 197 -16.77 -1.62 -16.67
C VAL A 197 -16.54 -1.98 -15.20
N GLY A 198 -15.78 -3.04 -14.92
CA GLY A 198 -15.42 -3.46 -13.56
C GLY A 198 -14.67 -2.37 -12.79
N ARG A 199 -13.64 -1.77 -13.40
CA ARG A 199 -12.84 -0.69 -12.80
C ARG A 199 -13.68 0.55 -12.49
N VAL A 200 -14.56 0.95 -13.41
CA VAL A 200 -15.46 2.09 -13.20
C VAL A 200 -16.42 1.83 -12.04
N ASN A 201 -16.94 0.60 -11.93
CA ASN A 201 -17.84 0.22 -10.85
C ASN A 201 -17.13 0.25 -9.49
N LEU A 202 -15.92 -0.31 -9.39
CA LEU A 202 -15.11 -0.26 -8.18
C LEU A 202 -14.78 1.17 -7.77
N PHE A 203 -14.31 1.99 -8.72
CA PHE A 203 -13.94 3.37 -8.45
C PHE A 203 -15.15 4.21 -8.00
N THR A 204 -16.28 4.12 -8.71
CA THR A 204 -17.49 4.87 -8.37
C THR A 204 -18.09 4.39 -7.05
N GLY A 205 -18.09 3.08 -6.81
CA GLY A 205 -18.57 2.49 -5.56
C GLY A 205 -17.75 2.93 -4.35
N ALA A 206 -16.42 2.83 -4.45
CA ALA A 206 -15.50 3.29 -3.40
C ALA A 206 -15.65 4.80 -3.15
N TYR A 207 -15.72 5.60 -4.21
CA TYR A 207 -15.97 7.04 -4.09
C TYR A 207 -17.26 7.33 -3.32
N MET A 208 -18.38 6.71 -3.71
CA MET A 208 -19.67 6.93 -3.06
C MET A 208 -19.69 6.45 -1.61
N ALA A 209 -19.07 5.31 -1.31
CA ALA A 209 -19.03 4.73 0.03
C ALA A 209 -18.34 5.67 1.04
N HIS A 210 -17.27 6.36 0.64
CA HIS A 210 -16.50 7.21 1.56
C HIS A 210 -16.86 8.69 1.47
N ARG A 211 -17.29 9.19 0.31
CA ARG A 211 -17.65 10.61 0.13
C ARG A 211 -19.06 10.91 0.59
N ASN A 212 -20.03 10.01 0.38
CA ASN A 212 -21.43 10.31 0.70
C ASN A 212 -21.67 10.48 2.20
N PRO A 213 -21.18 9.59 3.10
CA PRO A 213 -21.31 9.81 4.53
C PRO A 213 -20.74 11.16 4.97
N ARG A 214 -19.54 11.51 4.50
CA ARG A 214 -18.86 12.79 4.80
C ARG A 214 -19.53 14.03 4.21
N ALA A 215 -20.41 13.86 3.23
CA ALA A 215 -21.22 14.95 2.66
C ALA A 215 -22.53 15.18 3.44
N HIS A 216 -22.94 14.22 4.27
CA HIS A 216 -24.23 14.23 4.94
C HIS A 216 -24.14 14.16 6.48
N GLN A 217 -23.00 13.78 7.03
CA GLN A 217 -22.78 13.54 8.47
C GLN A 217 -21.39 14.04 8.89
N GLU A 218 -21.30 14.59 10.09
CA GLU A 218 -20.03 14.76 10.79
C GLU A 218 -19.62 13.41 11.37
N LEU A 219 -18.53 12.84 10.87
CA LEU A 219 -18.03 11.54 11.33
C LEU A 219 -16.87 11.76 12.32
N GLU A 220 -17.06 11.29 13.55
CA GLU A 220 -15.99 11.16 14.55
C GLU A 220 -15.24 9.85 14.32
N ASP A 221 -14.34 9.83 13.33
CA ASP A 221 -13.43 8.70 13.12
C ASP A 221 -12.02 9.02 13.62
N SER A 222 -11.40 8.02 14.24
CA SER A 222 -9.97 8.10 14.58
C SER A 222 -9.10 8.10 13.32
N ALA A 223 -7.93 8.75 13.37
CA ALA A 223 -6.98 8.77 12.25
C ALA A 223 -6.62 7.37 11.69
N PRO A 224 -6.43 6.31 12.52
CA PRO A 224 -6.27 4.94 12.02
C PRO A 224 -7.48 4.41 11.25
N GLY A 225 -8.69 4.67 11.75
CA GLY A 225 -9.93 4.33 11.04
C GLY A 225 -10.00 5.02 9.67
N LEU A 226 -9.72 6.31 9.65
CA LEU A 226 -9.70 7.13 8.42
C LEU A 226 -8.62 6.70 7.43
N LEU A 227 -7.45 6.27 7.90
CA LEU A 227 -6.41 5.71 7.04
C LEU A 227 -6.87 4.41 6.40
N SER A 228 -7.40 3.48 7.21
CA SER A 228 -7.89 2.20 6.68
C SER A 228 -8.96 2.40 5.60
N GLU A 229 -9.83 3.40 5.74
CA GLU A 229 -10.85 3.77 4.74
C GLU A 229 -10.26 4.46 3.49
N SER A 230 -9.34 5.40 3.68
CA SER A 230 -8.83 6.23 2.58
C SER A 230 -7.86 5.50 1.66
N PHE A 231 -7.13 4.50 2.19
CA PHE A 231 -6.30 3.61 1.41
C PHE A 231 -7.07 2.88 0.30
N TYR A 232 -8.28 2.38 0.56
CA TYR A 232 -9.07 1.68 -0.45
C TYR A 232 -9.60 2.63 -1.54
N SER A 233 -9.98 3.87 -1.22
CA SER A 233 -10.47 4.79 -2.26
C SER A 233 -9.34 5.42 -3.09
N ILE A 234 -8.22 5.77 -2.45
CA ILE A 234 -7.09 6.47 -3.10
C ILE A 234 -6.22 5.49 -3.90
N ILE A 235 -5.95 4.28 -3.39
CA ILE A 235 -5.15 3.29 -4.12
C ILE A 235 -5.89 2.77 -5.35
N TYR A 236 -7.21 2.57 -5.29
CA TYR A 236 -7.96 2.18 -6.48
C TYR A 236 -8.07 3.31 -7.52
N SER A 237 -7.98 4.57 -7.10
CA SER A 237 -7.80 5.71 -8.01
C SER A 237 -6.37 5.80 -8.58
N SER A 238 -5.37 5.28 -7.86
CA SER A 238 -3.96 5.27 -8.25
C SER A 238 -3.48 3.93 -8.84
N LEU A 239 -4.35 2.94 -9.03
CA LEU A 239 -4.14 1.73 -9.85
C LEU A 239 -4.08 2.05 -11.36
N SER A 240 -3.18 2.98 -11.72
CA SER A 240 -2.10 2.75 -12.69
C SER A 240 -1.29 4.05 -12.85
N PRO A 241 -0.15 4.22 -12.14
CA PRO A 241 0.74 5.37 -12.34
C PRO A 241 1.44 5.34 -13.70
N ARG A 242 1.41 4.20 -14.43
CA ARG A 242 2.17 4.02 -15.67
C ARG A 242 1.33 4.03 -16.95
N ARG A 243 0.00 3.83 -16.90
CA ARG A 243 -0.89 3.82 -18.09
C ARG A 243 -1.94 4.93 -18.16
N CYS A 244 -2.05 5.79 -17.15
CA CYS A 244 -2.83 7.03 -17.26
C CYS A 244 -2.01 8.19 -17.87
N GLN A 245 -1.11 7.91 -18.84
CA GLN A 245 -0.22 8.93 -19.40
C GLN A 245 -0.95 9.96 -20.27
N LYS A 246 -2.06 9.62 -20.95
CA LYS A 246 -2.87 10.65 -21.65
C LYS A 246 -3.89 11.36 -20.79
N ILE A 247 -4.34 10.77 -19.68
CA ILE A 247 -5.30 11.47 -18.83
C ILE A 247 -4.57 12.67 -18.19
N PHE A 248 -3.31 12.54 -17.76
CA PHE A 248 -2.62 13.57 -16.95
C PHE A 248 -1.39 14.29 -17.56
N ARG A 249 -1.16 14.28 -18.89
CA ARG A 249 -0.12 15.11 -19.52
C ARG A 249 -0.56 16.58 -19.70
N THR A 250 0.42 17.47 -19.52
CA THR A 250 0.38 18.93 -19.65
C THR A 250 0.01 19.39 -21.06
N ASN A 251 -0.60 20.57 -21.12
CA ASN A 251 -0.83 21.40 -22.30
C ASN A 251 0.32 21.30 -23.31
N ASP A 252 0.10 20.56 -24.40
CA ASP A 252 0.79 20.84 -25.66
C ASP A 252 -0.20 20.62 -26.80
N ALA A 253 -0.44 21.71 -27.51
CA ALA A 253 -1.42 21.82 -28.55
C ALA A 253 -1.10 20.90 -29.73
N ARG A 254 -2.09 20.11 -30.16
CA ARG A 254 -2.46 20.00 -31.57
C ARG A 254 -3.98 19.91 -31.67
N VAL A 255 -4.59 21.08 -31.89
CA VAL A 255 -5.87 21.18 -32.59
C VAL A 255 -5.65 20.49 -33.94
N THR A 256 -6.29 19.35 -34.18
CA THR A 256 -6.40 18.81 -35.54
C THR A 256 -7.26 19.78 -36.35
N PRO A 257 -6.77 20.31 -37.50
CA PRO A 257 -7.55 21.22 -38.30
C PRO A 257 -8.75 20.48 -38.87
N ASN A 258 -9.92 21.09 -38.70
CA ASN A 258 -11.11 20.78 -39.46
C ASN A 258 -10.79 21.08 -40.94
N GLN A 259 -10.70 20.05 -41.79
CA GLN A 259 -10.74 20.23 -43.25
C GLN A 259 -11.96 19.49 -43.79
N SER A 260 -12.94 20.32 -44.11
CA SER A 260 -14.05 20.06 -45.01
C SER A 260 -13.56 19.62 -46.39
N MET A 261 -14.39 18.88 -47.14
CA MET A 261 -14.82 19.27 -48.49
C MET A 261 -15.64 18.16 -49.16
N GLN A 262 -16.86 18.53 -49.55
CA GLN A 262 -17.60 17.90 -50.63
C GLN A 262 -16.83 18.01 -51.95
N PRO A 263 -16.92 17.04 -52.86
CA PRO A 263 -16.61 17.27 -54.25
C PRO A 263 -17.90 17.56 -55.03
N THR A 264 -18.07 18.83 -55.40
CA THR A 264 -18.80 19.19 -56.62
C THR A 264 -17.88 18.88 -57.81
N LYS A 265 -18.38 18.12 -58.81
CA LYS A 265 -17.81 18.10 -60.15
C LYS A 265 -18.91 18.30 -61.19
N LYS A 266 -18.54 19.14 -62.16
CA LYS A 266 -19.35 19.82 -63.17
C LYS A 266 -19.81 18.93 -64.31
N CYS A 267 -21.00 19.26 -64.82
CA CYS A 267 -21.42 19.42 -66.22
C CYS A 267 -20.54 18.83 -67.35
N GLY A 268 -21.18 18.07 -68.25
CA GLY A 268 -20.65 17.68 -69.56
C GLY A 268 -21.63 16.85 -70.41
N ALA A 269 -22.52 17.55 -71.12
CA ALA A 269 -23.13 17.21 -72.42
C ALA A 269 -23.75 15.81 -72.67
N ALA A 270 -25.09 15.77 -72.75
CA ALA A 270 -25.79 14.95 -73.74
C ALA A 270 -26.94 15.78 -74.34
N ASP A 271 -26.95 15.81 -75.66
CA ASP A 271 -27.72 16.64 -76.58
C ASP A 271 -29.04 15.93 -76.98
N ARG A 272 -30.04 16.73 -77.39
CA ARG A 272 -31.29 16.41 -78.13
C ARG A 272 -32.51 15.77 -77.44
N LEU A 273 -33.58 16.57 -77.30
CA LEU A 273 -34.85 16.53 -78.08
C LEU A 273 -35.83 17.60 -77.52
N ARG A 274 -35.86 18.82 -78.07
CA ARG A 274 -36.88 19.39 -79.00
C ARG A 274 -38.36 19.04 -78.74
N ARG A 275 -39.13 20.02 -78.22
CA ARG A 275 -40.35 20.69 -78.79
C ARG A 275 -41.14 21.34 -77.64
N ASP A 276 -41.20 22.68 -77.57
CA ASP A 276 -42.27 23.58 -78.09
C ASP A 276 -43.59 23.40 -77.32
N VAL A 277 -43.95 24.34 -76.43
CA VAL A 277 -44.98 25.39 -76.64
C VAL A 277 -46.39 24.81 -76.86
N GLU A 278 -47.11 24.61 -75.75
CA GLU A 278 -48.45 25.13 -75.40
C GLU A 278 -48.92 24.51 -74.08
#